data_AF-A0A8S3GKT6-F1
#
_entry.id   AF-A0A8S3GKT6-F1
#
_cell.length_a   1.000
_cell.length_b   1.000
_cell.length_c   1.000
_cell.angle_alpha   90.00
_cell.angle_beta   90.00
_cell.angle_gamma   90.00
#
_symmetry.space_group_name_H-M   'P 1'
#
loop_
_entity.id
_entity.type
_entity.pdbx_description
1 polymer ?
#
loop_
_entity_poly.entity_id
_entity_poly.type
_entity_poly.pdbx_seq_one_letter_code
_entity_poly.pdbx_strand_id
1 'polypeptide(L)'
;VDRYKLSNGRSIILLAEGRLVNLGCAHGHPSFVMSNSFSNQRDEEVAAAHLDHLGVRLSKMSTEQASYLDLNESGPYKPEHY
;
A
#
# COMPACT_ATOMS: atom_id res chain seq x y z
N VAL A 1 18.16 20.91 -1.89
CA VAL A 1 18.37 20.72 -3.35
C VAL A 1 19.73 21.29 -3.63
N ASP A 2 20.69 20.44 -3.93
CA ASP A 2 22.10 20.80 -3.96
C ASP A 2 22.65 20.59 -5.36
N ARG A 3 23.45 21.53 -5.86
CA ARG A 3 24.09 21.42 -7.18
C ARG A 3 25.57 21.16 -7.00
N TYR A 4 26.04 20.02 -7.51
CA TYR A 4 27.44 19.66 -7.53
C TYR A 4 28.02 19.85 -8.92
N LYS A 5 29.04 20.71 -9.05
CA LYS A 5 29.79 20.88 -10.29
C LYS A 5 30.93 19.86 -10.34
N LEU A 6 30.96 19.07 -11.40
CA LEU A 6 31.98 18.06 -11.64
C LEU A 6 33.23 18.67 -12.30
N SER A 7 34.36 17.97 -12.19
CA SER A 7 35.66 18.40 -12.76
C SER A 7 35.62 18.60 -14.29
N ASN A 8 34.74 17.89 -14.99
CA ASN A 8 34.52 18.04 -16.44
C ASN A 8 33.57 19.20 -16.82
N GLY A 9 33.20 20.04 -15.86
CA GLY A 9 32.31 21.20 -16.09
C GLY A 9 30.81 20.88 -16.08
N ARG A 10 30.39 19.60 -16.07
CA ARG A 10 28.99 19.21 -15.93
C ARG A 10 28.50 19.43 -14.49
N SER A 11 27.18 19.42 -14.27
CA SER A 11 26.59 19.53 -12.93
C SER A 11 25.59 18.41 -12.66
N ILE A 12 25.50 17.99 -11.40
CA ILE A 12 24.48 17.07 -10.87
C ILE A 12 23.61 17.84 -9.88
N ILE A 13 22.31 17.55 -9.84
CA ILE A 13 21.41 18.00 -8.78
C ILE A 13 21.17 16.83 -7.83
N LEU A 14 21.51 17.02 -6.56
CA LEU A 14 21.21 16.09 -5.48
C LEU A 14 19.96 16.57 -4.74
N LEU A 15 19.00 15.67 -4.56
CA LEU A 15 17.79 15.92 -3.81
C LEU A 15 17.89 15.24 -2.44
N ALA A 16 17.31 15.88 -1.43
CA ALA A 16 17.23 15.39 -0.05
C ALA A 16 18.57 14.92 0.57
N GLU A 17 19.73 15.44 0.13
CA GLU A 17 21.05 14.95 0.55
C GLU A 17 21.22 13.42 0.42
N GLY A 18 20.51 12.78 -0.53
CA GLY A 18 20.49 11.33 -0.69
C GLY A 18 19.57 10.57 0.27
N ARG A 19 18.77 11.26 1.10
CA ARG A 19 17.71 10.67 1.94
C ARG A 19 16.43 10.42 1.13
N LEU A 20 15.40 9.88 1.81
CA LEU A 20 14.10 9.58 1.22
C LEU A 20 13.47 10.84 0.59
N VAL A 21 13.55 10.92 -0.74
CA VAL A 21 13.19 12.12 -1.50
C VAL A 21 11.70 12.43 -1.44
N ASN A 22 10.84 11.42 -1.36
CA ASN A 22 9.39 11.60 -1.25
C ASN A 22 9.01 12.31 0.05
N LEU A 23 9.71 12.05 1.15
CA LEU A 23 9.51 12.70 2.44
C LEU A 23 10.32 14.00 2.58
N GLY A 24 11.52 14.04 2.00
CA GLY A 24 12.45 15.18 2.14
C GLY A 24 12.22 16.31 1.13
N CYS A 25 11.53 16.05 0.02
CA CYS A 25 11.25 17.04 -1.03
C CYS A 25 9.77 17.12 -1.43
N ALA A 26 8.91 16.32 -0.79
CA ALA A 26 7.45 16.36 -0.95
C ALA A 26 6.78 16.00 0.38
N HIS A 27 5.55 15.48 0.34
CA HIS A 27 4.74 15.14 1.53
C HIS A 27 4.63 13.64 1.80
N GLY A 28 5.52 12.83 1.20
CA GLY A 28 5.46 11.38 1.30
C GLY A 28 4.24 10.77 0.58
N HIS A 29 3.77 9.66 1.13
CA HIS A 29 2.58 8.99 0.62
C HIS A 29 1.30 9.72 1.03
N PRO A 30 0.28 9.78 0.16
CA PRO A 30 -1.03 10.32 0.51
C PRO A 30 -1.65 9.61 1.72
N SER A 31 -2.47 10.32 2.50
CA SER A 31 -3.11 9.79 3.71
C SER A 31 -3.87 8.49 3.49
N PHE A 32 -4.52 8.34 2.33
CA PHE A 32 -5.33 7.16 1.99
C PHE A 32 -4.51 5.86 1.86
N VAL A 33 -3.28 5.92 1.36
CA VAL A 33 -2.43 4.70 1.33
C VAL A 33 -1.77 4.47 2.69
N MET A 34 -1.51 5.55 3.44
CA MET A 34 -0.99 5.45 4.81
C MET A 34 -2.00 4.86 5.80
N SER A 35 -3.31 5.00 5.57
CA SER A 35 -4.34 4.37 6.41
C SER A 35 -4.36 2.84 6.33
N ASN A 36 -3.70 2.25 5.33
CA ASN A 36 -3.50 0.80 5.23
C ASN A 36 -2.24 0.30 5.97
N SER A 37 -1.32 1.18 6.39
CA SER A 37 0.02 0.76 6.83
C SER A 37 0.09 0.07 8.20
N PHE A 38 -1.02 -0.06 8.93
CA PHE A 38 -1.07 -0.66 10.27
C PHE A 38 -1.78 -2.04 10.31
N SER A 39 -1.99 -2.70 9.16
CA SER A 39 -2.89 -3.85 9.01
C SER A 39 -2.31 -5.24 9.36
N ASN A 40 -1.23 -5.33 10.13
CA ASN A 40 -0.43 -6.56 10.33
C ASN A 40 -1.18 -7.83 10.81
N GLN A 41 -2.37 -7.72 11.39
CA GLN A 41 -3.15 -8.88 11.89
C GLN A 41 -4.60 -8.90 11.37
N ARG A 42 -5.02 -7.86 10.66
CA ARG A 42 -6.42 -7.62 10.26
C ARG A 42 -6.48 -7.06 8.85
N ASP A 43 -5.71 -7.66 7.95
CA ASP A 43 -5.51 -7.14 6.60
C ASP A 43 -6.81 -7.14 5.79
N GLU A 44 -7.62 -8.19 5.91
CA GLU A 44 -8.93 -8.27 5.24
C GLU A 44 -9.93 -7.24 5.78
N GLU A 45 -9.94 -6.99 7.10
CA GLU A 45 -10.82 -5.99 7.71
C GLU A 45 -10.41 -4.56 7.30
N VAL A 46 -9.10 -4.27 7.30
CA VAL A 46 -8.57 -2.97 6.86
C VAL A 46 -8.85 -2.74 5.38
N ALA A 47 -8.64 -3.76 4.53
CA ALA A 47 -8.97 -3.67 3.11
C ALA A 47 -10.48 -3.43 2.91
N ALA A 48 -11.34 -4.15 3.63
CA ALA A 48 -12.79 -4.00 3.56
C ALA A 48 -13.25 -2.57 3.95
N ALA A 49 -12.63 -1.97 4.97
CA ALA A 49 -12.97 -0.61 5.43
C ALA A 49 -12.75 0.48 4.38
N HIS A 50 -11.88 0.25 3.39
CA HIS A 50 -11.56 1.23 2.34
C HIS A 50 -12.38 1.05 1.06
N LEU A 51 -13.17 -0.02 0.92
CA LEU A 51 -13.91 -0.34 -0.31
C LEU A 51 -14.97 0.71 -0.64
N ASP A 52 -15.71 1.20 0.35
CA ASP A 52 -16.78 2.19 0.16
C ASP A 52 -16.23 3.53 -0.35
N HIS A 53 -15.08 3.96 0.18
CA HIS A 53 -14.41 5.18 -0.28
C HIS A 53 -13.97 5.09 -1.75
N LEU A 54 -13.65 3.88 -2.23
CA LEU A 54 -13.28 3.61 -3.61
C LEU A 54 -14.48 3.31 -4.52
N GLY A 55 -15.71 3.25 -3.97
CA GLY A 55 -16.90 2.85 -4.71
C GLY A 55 -16.88 1.39 -5.17
N VAL A 56 -16.07 0.54 -4.53
CA VAL A 56 -15.95 -0.88 -4.87
C VAL A 56 -17.02 -1.69 -4.16
N ARG A 57 -17.70 -2.57 -4.91
CA ARG A 57 -18.64 -3.53 -4.34
C ARG A 57 -18.00 -4.90 -4.27
N LEU A 58 -17.88 -5.43 -3.05
CA LEU A 58 -17.36 -6.77 -2.82
C LEU A 58 -18.45 -7.81 -3.06
N SER A 59 -18.15 -8.81 -3.90
CA SER A 59 -19.00 -9.98 -4.04
C SER A 59 -18.93 -10.86 -2.79
N LYS A 60 -20.08 -11.41 -2.37
CA LYS A 60 -20.14 -12.35 -1.24
C LYS A 60 -20.05 -13.78 -1.73
N MET A 61 -19.25 -14.59 -1.05
CA MET A 61 -19.15 -16.02 -1.29
C MET A 61 -20.43 -16.71 -0.82
N SER A 62 -20.99 -17.59 -1.66
CA SER A 62 -22.10 -18.46 -1.26
C SER A 62 -21.61 -19.63 -0.41
N THR A 63 -22.51 -20.23 0.37
CA THR A 63 -22.21 -21.42 1.18
C THR A 63 -21.67 -22.58 0.36
N GLU A 64 -22.18 -22.79 -0.85
CA GLU A 64 -21.70 -23.84 -1.75
C GLU A 64 -20.25 -23.59 -2.18
N GLN A 65 -19.90 -22.35 -2.52
CA GLN A 65 -18.54 -21.96 -2.89
C GLN A 65 -17.57 -22.06 -1.71
N ALA A 66 -18.01 -21.65 -0.52
CA ALA A 66 -17.22 -21.75 0.71
C ALA A 66 -16.90 -23.21 1.04
N SER A 67 -17.91 -24.09 0.98
CA SER A 67 -17.74 -25.53 1.17
C SER A 67 -16.86 -26.16 0.08
N TYR A 68 -16.97 -25.71 -1.17
CA TYR A 68 -16.14 -26.22 -2.27
C TYR A 68 -14.66 -25.87 -2.12
N LEU A 69 -14.37 -24.68 -1.57
CA LEU A 69 -13.00 -24.18 -1.38
C LEU A 69 -12.40 -24.55 -0.02
N ASP A 70 -13.18 -25.18 0.87
CA ASP A 70 -12.81 -25.43 2.26
C ASP A 70 -12.44 -24.14 3.02
N LEU A 71 -13.23 -23.09 2.81
CA LEU A 71 -13.04 -21.76 3.40
C LEU A 71 -14.26 -21.33 4.22
N ASN A 72 -14.03 -20.39 5.15
CA ASN A 72 -15.12 -19.68 5.80
C ASN A 72 -15.66 -18.56 4.87
N GLU A 73 -16.98 -18.37 4.85
CA GLU A 73 -17.66 -17.28 4.11
C GLU A 73 -17.13 -15.88 4.49
N SER A 74 -16.70 -15.69 5.74
CA SER A 74 -16.16 -14.42 6.27
C SER A 74 -14.63 -14.33 6.27
N GLY A 75 -13.94 -15.31 5.68
CA GLY A 75 -12.48 -15.37 5.67
C GLY A 75 -11.89 -15.99 6.97
N PRO A 76 -10.55 -16.10 7.07
CA PRO A 76 -9.56 -15.64 6.09
C PRO A 76 -9.67 -16.37 4.75
N TYR A 77 -9.54 -15.63 3.65
CA TYR A 77 -9.74 -16.12 2.29
C TYR A 77 -8.46 -16.67 1.64
N LYS A 78 -7.32 -16.54 2.32
CA LYS A 78 -5.99 -16.99 1.88
C LYS A 78 -5.18 -17.52 3.07
N PRO A 79 -4.26 -18.48 2.84
CA PRO A 79 -3.34 -18.95 3.87
C PRO A 79 -2.29 -17.88 4.21
N GLU A 80 -1.63 -18.01 5.37
CA GLU A 80 -0.67 -17.02 5.89
C GLU A 80 0.54 -16.76 4.98
N HIS A 81 0.93 -17.73 4.15
CA HIS A 81 2.10 -17.64 3.27
C HIS A 81 1.77 -17.12 1.86
N TYR A 82 0.54 -16.66 1.63
CA TYR A 82 0.12 -16.08 0.36
C TYR A 82 0.64 -14.65 0.21
#